data_AF-A0A2E9FIG8-F1
#
_entry.id   AF-A0A2E9FIG8-F1
#
_cell.length_a   1.000
_cell.length_b   1.000
_cell.length_c   1.000
_cell.angle_alpha   90.00
_cell.angle_beta   90.00
_cell.angle_gamma   90.00
#
_symmetry.space_group_name_H-M   'P 1'
#
loop_
_entity.id
_entity.type
_entity.pdbx_description
1 polymer ?
#
loop_
_entity_poly.entity_id
_entity_poly.type
_entity_poly.pdbx_seq_one_letter_code
_entity_poly.pdbx_strand_id
1 'polypeptide(L)'
;MSEKQMLVFDCETNGLLHDLSEIHCIAIFDSQKEETFVFNNQGGDCYPITEGLHWLSNADIIVGHNSVGFDIPAIRKVYSWFDTDADIIDTLVLSRLYHPNMMDIDKRRNIPRMPLQLYGRHSLESYGYRLGEYKGDFGKTSDWKEWSQEMQDYCVQDVNVTTKLLEHFKKKICES
;
A
#
# COMPACT_ATOMS: atom_id res chain seq x y z
N MET A 1 5.40 19.43 20.73
CA MET A 1 4.68 19.19 19.46
C MET A 1 4.30 17.72 19.48
N SER A 2 3.02 17.36 19.37
CA SER A 2 2.69 15.95 19.19
C SER A 2 3.36 15.47 17.90
N GLU A 3 3.87 14.24 17.91
CA GLU A 3 4.34 13.63 16.67
C GLU A 3 3.16 13.54 15.70
N LYS A 4 3.38 13.95 14.45
CA LYS A 4 2.36 13.84 13.39
C LYS A 4 1.96 12.37 13.23
N GLN A 5 0.67 12.07 13.23
CA GLN A 5 0.18 10.71 12.98
C GLN A 5 0.34 10.40 11.48
N MET A 6 1.18 9.40 11.18
CA MET A 6 1.33 8.86 9.84
C MET A 6 0.64 7.49 9.74
N LEU A 7 -0.22 7.35 8.73
CA LEU A 7 -0.90 6.10 8.40
C LEU A 7 -0.37 5.58 7.06
N VAL A 8 0.14 4.35 7.03
CA VAL A 8 0.49 3.65 5.78
C VAL A 8 -0.65 2.72 5.43
N PHE A 9 -1.20 2.81 4.22
CA PHE A 9 -2.39 2.06 3.86
C PHE A 9 -2.33 1.49 2.44
N ASP A 10 -3.20 0.52 2.23
CA ASP A 10 -3.52 -0.11 0.95
C ASP A 10 -4.99 -0.54 0.98
N CYS A 11 -5.63 -0.68 -0.19
CA CYS A 11 -7.00 -1.16 -0.28
C CYS A 11 -7.22 -2.15 -1.44
N GLU A 12 -8.10 -3.10 -1.20
CA GLU A 12 -8.48 -4.09 -2.21
C GLU A 12 -9.89 -3.85 -2.70
N THR A 13 -10.10 -3.95 -4.00
CA THR A 13 -11.34 -3.55 -4.67
C THR A 13 -11.82 -4.62 -5.63
N ASN A 14 -13.09 -4.56 -6.02
CA ASN A 14 -13.68 -5.53 -6.94
C ASN A 14 -13.34 -5.30 -8.43
N GLY A 15 -12.45 -4.35 -8.74
CA GLY A 15 -12.08 -4.04 -10.11
C GLY A 15 -11.15 -2.84 -10.24
N LEU A 16 -10.85 -2.45 -11.48
CA LEU A 16 -10.04 -1.25 -11.74
C LEU A 16 -10.90 0.02 -11.65
N LEU A 17 -10.25 1.20 -11.61
CA LEU A 17 -10.90 2.49 -11.35
C LEU A 17 -12.16 2.77 -12.22
N HIS A 18 -12.17 2.31 -13.47
CA HIS A 18 -13.33 2.45 -14.35
C HIS A 18 -14.52 1.56 -13.94
N ASP A 19 -14.25 0.32 -13.52
CA ASP A 19 -15.27 -0.73 -13.34
C ASP A 19 -15.61 -1.01 -11.88
N LEU A 20 -14.77 -0.57 -10.94
CA LEU A 20 -14.98 -0.85 -9.51
C LEU A 20 -16.26 -0.23 -8.98
N SER A 21 -16.89 -0.93 -8.05
CA SER A 21 -18.08 -0.51 -7.31
C SER A 21 -17.96 -0.75 -5.81
N GLU A 22 -16.94 -1.49 -5.37
CA GLU A 22 -16.78 -1.93 -3.99
C GLU A 22 -15.31 -1.95 -3.58
N ILE A 23 -15.07 -1.60 -2.31
CA ILE A 23 -13.82 -1.83 -1.60
C ILE A 23 -14.07 -3.02 -0.68
N HIS A 24 -13.27 -4.07 -0.83
CA HIS A 24 -13.36 -5.31 -0.07
C HIS A 24 -12.75 -5.17 1.31
N CYS A 25 -11.57 -4.56 1.39
CA CYS A 25 -10.89 -4.29 2.65
C CYS A 25 -9.87 -3.16 2.52
N ILE A 26 -9.49 -2.61 3.67
CA ILE A 26 -8.40 -1.65 3.83
C ILE A 26 -7.50 -2.17 4.95
N ALA A 27 -6.19 -2.16 4.73
CA ALA A 27 -5.20 -2.36 5.78
C ALA A 27 -4.52 -1.01 6.09
N ILE A 28 -4.29 -0.72 7.37
CA ILE A 28 -3.65 0.51 7.82
C ILE A 28 -2.62 0.21 8.91
N PHE A 29 -1.37 0.56 8.68
CA PHE A 29 -0.35 0.63 9.73
C PHE A 29 -0.34 2.03 10.35
N ASP A 30 -0.55 2.10 11.67
CA ASP A 30 -0.51 3.32 12.46
C ASP A 30 0.87 3.49 13.12
N SER A 31 1.61 4.52 12.69
CA SER A 31 2.97 4.80 13.19
C SER A 31 3.03 5.13 14.68
N GLN A 32 1.96 5.64 15.30
CA GLN A 32 1.96 5.97 16.73
C GLN A 32 1.69 4.72 17.58
N LYS A 33 0.92 3.77 17.05
CA LYS A 33 0.59 2.50 17.73
C LYS A 33 1.56 1.37 17.40
N GLU A 34 2.34 1.54 16.32
CA GLU A 34 3.22 0.52 15.74
C GLU A 34 2.48 -0.79 15.42
N GLU A 35 1.22 -0.67 14.97
CA GLU A 35 0.33 -1.80 14.73
C GLU A 35 -0.43 -1.64 13.40
N THR A 36 -0.73 -2.78 12.76
CA THR A 36 -1.55 -2.84 11.55
C THR A 36 -2.98 -3.25 11.90
N PHE A 37 -3.92 -2.42 11.46
CA PHE A 37 -5.36 -2.62 11.60
C PHE A 37 -5.97 -2.99 10.26
N VAL A 38 -7.06 -3.75 10.31
CA VAL A 38 -7.79 -4.19 9.12
C VAL A 38 -9.25 -3.78 9.23
N PHE A 39 -9.78 -3.28 8.12
CA PHE A 39 -11.15 -2.79 7.99
C PHE A 39 -11.85 -3.51 6.84
N ASN A 40 -13.00 -4.13 7.08
CA ASN A 40 -13.84 -4.78 6.07
C ASN A 40 -15.33 -4.74 6.49
N ASN A 41 -16.25 -5.08 5.57
CA ASN A 41 -17.70 -5.10 5.85
C ASN A 41 -18.28 -6.52 6.01
N GLN A 42 -17.46 -7.53 6.28
CA GLN A 42 -17.88 -8.95 6.37
C GLN A 42 -18.44 -9.33 7.75
N GLY A 43 -18.28 -8.44 8.75
CA GLY A 43 -18.61 -8.72 10.15
C GLY A 43 -17.50 -9.47 10.90
N GLY A 44 -17.67 -9.66 12.22
CA GLY A 44 -16.68 -10.28 13.10
C GLY A 44 -15.83 -9.28 13.91
N ASP A 45 -14.62 -9.68 14.31
CA ASP A 45 -13.71 -8.90 15.15
C ASP A 45 -12.87 -7.87 14.35
N CYS A 46 -13.46 -7.23 13.35
CA CYS A 46 -12.81 -6.19 12.56
C CYS A 46 -13.68 -4.92 12.46
N TYR A 47 -13.03 -3.79 12.21
CA TYR A 47 -13.72 -2.52 12.08
C TYR A 47 -14.33 -2.38 10.67
N PRO A 48 -15.45 -1.64 10.51
CA PRO A 48 -16.01 -1.38 9.19
C PRO A 48 -15.09 -0.49 8.35
N ILE A 49 -15.18 -0.59 7.02
CA ILE A 49 -14.39 0.22 6.09
C ILE A 49 -14.53 1.73 6.38
N THR A 50 -15.73 2.18 6.73
CA THR A 50 -16.00 3.59 7.05
C THR A 50 -15.16 4.11 8.22
N GLU A 51 -14.81 3.26 9.19
CA GLU A 51 -13.94 3.63 10.30
C GLU A 51 -12.50 3.85 9.81
N GLY A 52 -11.99 2.95 8.96
CA GLY A 52 -10.67 3.10 8.34
C GLY A 52 -10.58 4.37 7.49
N LEU A 53 -11.64 4.68 6.76
CA LEU A 53 -11.74 5.95 6.02
C LEU A 53 -11.74 7.17 6.95
N HIS A 54 -12.42 7.12 8.09
CA HIS A 54 -12.33 8.20 9.08
C HIS A 54 -10.91 8.37 9.62
N TRP A 55 -10.16 7.28 9.83
CA TRP A 55 -8.75 7.38 10.24
C TRP A 55 -7.92 8.08 9.16
N LEU A 56 -8.06 7.67 7.89
CA LEU A 56 -7.35 8.29 6.76
C LEU A 56 -7.72 9.77 6.54
N SER A 57 -8.98 10.15 6.79
CA SER A 57 -9.44 11.54 6.69
C SER A 57 -8.87 12.45 7.77
N ASN A 58 -8.56 11.91 8.96
CA ASN A 58 -8.11 12.70 10.12
C ASN A 58 -6.61 12.61 10.39
N ALA A 59 -5.87 11.79 9.64
CA ALA A 59 -4.42 11.66 9.79
C ALA A 59 -3.69 12.93 9.34
N ASP A 60 -2.50 13.18 9.92
CA ASP A 60 -1.63 14.26 9.44
C ASP A 60 -0.96 13.88 8.11
N ILE A 61 -0.64 12.60 7.94
CA ILE A 61 0.07 12.07 6.77
C ILE A 61 -0.53 10.71 6.40
N ILE A 62 -0.82 10.52 5.11
CA ILE A 62 -1.17 9.20 4.57
C ILE A 62 -0.14 8.76 3.53
N VAL A 63 0.25 7.50 3.60
CA VAL A 63 1.27 6.90 2.73
C VAL A 63 0.65 5.69 2.03
N GLY A 64 0.86 5.57 0.73
CA GLY A 64 0.49 4.36 -0.03
C GLY A 64 1.45 4.08 -1.17
N HIS A 65 1.14 3.07 -1.98
CA HIS A 65 1.88 2.76 -3.19
C HIS A 65 0.97 2.87 -4.40
N ASN A 66 1.17 3.91 -5.23
CA ASN A 66 0.23 4.29 -6.28
C ASN A 66 -1.13 4.79 -5.74
N SER A 67 -1.20 5.22 -4.48
CA SER A 67 -2.43 5.68 -3.83
C SER A 67 -2.99 6.97 -4.44
N VAL A 68 -2.14 7.84 -4.98
CA VAL A 68 -2.58 9.03 -5.72
C VAL A 68 -3.22 8.63 -7.06
N GLY A 69 -2.70 7.59 -7.69
CA GLY A 69 -3.15 7.10 -8.99
C GLY A 69 -4.35 6.15 -8.92
N PHE A 70 -4.56 5.47 -7.79
CA PHE A 70 -5.55 4.40 -7.67
C PHE A 70 -6.39 4.50 -6.39
N ASP A 71 -5.82 4.27 -5.21
CA ASP A 71 -6.56 4.05 -3.97
C ASP A 71 -7.45 5.24 -3.59
N ILE A 72 -6.91 6.46 -3.57
CA ILE A 72 -7.67 7.67 -3.22
C ILE A 72 -8.80 7.92 -4.25
N PRO A 73 -8.55 7.86 -5.58
CA PRO A 73 -9.63 7.87 -6.58
C PRO A 73 -10.68 6.75 -6.39
N ALA A 74 -10.26 5.52 -6.06
CA ALA A 74 -11.15 4.39 -5.84
C ALA A 74 -12.05 4.61 -4.62
N ILE A 75 -11.46 5.04 -3.50
CA ILE A 75 -12.18 5.42 -2.28
C ILE A 75 -13.19 6.51 -2.59
N ARG A 76 -12.81 7.60 -3.26
CA ARG A 76 -13.74 8.69 -3.62
C ARG A 76 -14.86 8.24 -4.56
N LYS A 77 -14.62 7.22 -5.40
CA LYS A 77 -15.64 6.68 -6.29
C LYS A 77 -16.71 5.90 -5.52
N VAL A 78 -16.31 5.06 -4.56
CA VAL A 78 -17.23 4.23 -3.75
C VAL A 78 -17.85 5.02 -2.60
N TYR A 79 -17.04 5.87 -1.96
CA TYR A 79 -17.39 6.70 -0.80
C TYR A 79 -17.17 8.18 -1.14
N SER A 80 -18.12 8.77 -1.86
CA SER A 80 -18.01 10.15 -2.37
C SER A 80 -17.89 11.24 -1.30
N TRP A 81 -18.18 10.90 -0.04
CA TRP A 81 -17.97 11.79 1.11
C TRP A 81 -16.52 11.79 1.61
N PHE A 82 -15.69 10.84 1.19
CA PHE A 82 -14.31 10.75 1.65
C PHE A 82 -13.49 11.93 1.12
N ASP A 83 -12.92 12.67 2.06
CA ASP A 83 -11.94 13.70 1.79
C ASP A 83 -10.86 13.70 2.88
N THR A 84 -9.70 14.25 2.58
CA THR A 84 -8.57 14.29 3.51
C THR A 84 -7.71 15.53 3.26
N ASP A 85 -7.32 16.19 4.34
CA ASP A 85 -6.35 17.29 4.34
C ASP A 85 -4.92 16.79 4.64
N ALA A 86 -4.73 15.46 4.74
CA ALA A 86 -3.44 14.85 5.06
C ALA A 86 -2.38 15.13 3.98
N ASP A 87 -1.11 15.24 4.41
CA ASP A 87 0.01 15.20 3.48
C ASP A 87 0.09 13.80 2.83
N ILE A 88 0.03 13.71 1.51
CA ILE A 88 0.03 12.42 0.79
C ILE A 88 1.45 12.07 0.33
N ILE A 89 1.93 10.89 0.72
CA ILE A 89 3.19 10.32 0.26
C ILE A 89 2.91 9.08 -0.59
N ASP A 90 3.25 9.15 -1.87
CA ASP A 90 3.15 8.01 -2.78
C ASP A 90 4.53 7.36 -2.99
N THR A 91 4.70 6.15 -2.48
CA THR A 91 5.97 5.43 -2.56
C THR A 91 6.32 5.01 -3.99
N LEU A 92 5.36 4.89 -4.92
CA LEU A 92 5.65 4.65 -6.34
C LEU A 92 6.29 5.89 -6.97
N VAL A 93 5.82 7.08 -6.61
CA VAL A 93 6.41 8.35 -7.06
C VAL A 93 7.82 8.50 -6.50
N LEU A 94 8.02 8.29 -5.19
CA LEU A 94 9.35 8.31 -4.57
C LEU A 94 10.29 7.31 -5.23
N SER A 95 9.78 6.11 -5.49
CA SER A 95 10.51 5.03 -6.14
C SER A 95 10.99 5.40 -7.54
N ARG A 96 10.16 6.05 -8.36
CA ARG A 96 10.57 6.54 -9.69
C ARG A 96 11.55 7.72 -9.60
N LEU A 97 11.43 8.56 -8.58
CA LEU A 97 12.33 9.69 -8.35
C LEU A 97 13.74 9.24 -7.92
N TYR A 98 13.83 8.35 -6.93
CA TYR A 98 15.12 7.93 -6.36
C TYR A 98 15.80 6.79 -7.13
N HIS A 99 15.04 6.01 -7.92
CA HIS A 99 15.57 4.89 -8.68
C HIS A 99 15.20 4.98 -10.17
N PRO A 100 15.56 6.07 -10.88
CA PRO A 100 15.21 6.23 -12.29
C PRO A 100 15.87 5.16 -13.19
N ASN A 101 16.97 4.53 -12.74
CA ASN A 101 17.68 3.45 -13.42
C ASN A 101 17.50 2.08 -12.71
N MET A 102 16.29 1.78 -12.24
CA MET A 102 15.97 0.56 -11.49
C MET A 102 16.49 -0.73 -12.15
N MET A 103 16.39 -0.85 -13.47
CA MET A 103 16.89 -2.02 -14.21
C MET A 103 18.39 -2.27 -13.98
N ASP A 104 19.20 -1.22 -14.01
CA ASP A 104 20.64 -1.33 -13.80
C ASP A 104 20.99 -1.57 -12.33
N ILE A 105 20.16 -1.06 -11.41
CA ILE A 105 20.28 -1.35 -9.98
C ILE A 105 20.05 -2.84 -9.74
N ASP A 106 18.96 -3.41 -10.28
CA ASP A 106 18.63 -4.83 -10.09
C ASP A 106 19.69 -5.75 -10.71
N LYS A 107 20.16 -5.45 -11.92
CA LYS A 107 21.24 -6.20 -12.58
C LYS A 107 22.53 -6.21 -11.77
N ARG A 108 22.89 -5.07 -11.17
CA ARG A 108 24.10 -4.95 -10.34
C ARG A 108 23.96 -5.68 -9.00
N ARG A 109 22.80 -5.58 -8.37
CA ARG A 109 22.54 -6.23 -7.07
C ARG A 109 22.31 -7.73 -7.20
N ASN A 110 21.88 -8.21 -8.37
CA ASN A 110 21.58 -9.61 -8.66
C ASN A 110 20.68 -10.23 -7.57
N ILE A 111 19.49 -9.65 -7.39
CA ILE A 111 18.58 -9.97 -6.29
C ILE A 111 18.23 -11.47 -6.33
N PRO A 112 18.54 -12.24 -5.26
CA PRO A 112 18.32 -13.69 -5.24
C PRO A 112 16.84 -14.05 -5.45
N ARG A 113 16.60 -15.06 -6.29
CA ARG A 113 15.26 -15.64 -6.55
C ARG A 113 14.22 -14.69 -7.16
N MET A 114 14.59 -13.46 -7.48
CA MET A 114 13.70 -12.52 -8.14
C MET A 114 13.58 -12.85 -9.64
N PRO A 115 12.36 -13.11 -10.15
CA PRO A 115 12.15 -13.35 -11.57
C PRO A 115 12.63 -12.18 -12.44
N LEU A 116 13.28 -12.48 -13.57
CA LEU A 116 13.80 -11.45 -14.48
C LEU A 116 12.72 -10.48 -14.99
N GLN A 117 11.47 -10.93 -15.10
CA GLN A 117 10.34 -10.08 -15.50
C GLN A 117 10.04 -8.94 -14.51
N LEU A 118 10.47 -9.08 -13.25
CA LEU A 118 10.29 -8.06 -12.21
C LEU A 118 11.45 -7.03 -12.20
N TYR A 119 12.55 -7.30 -12.91
CA TYR A 119 13.68 -6.37 -12.95
C TYR A 119 13.24 -5.05 -13.59
N GLY A 120 13.66 -3.94 -12.98
CA GLY A 120 13.28 -2.59 -13.38
C GLY A 120 11.85 -2.18 -13.01
N ARG A 121 10.98 -3.10 -12.55
CA ARG A 121 9.62 -2.75 -12.15
C ARG A 121 9.61 -2.08 -10.78
N HIS A 122 8.70 -1.14 -10.60
CA HIS A 122 8.54 -0.40 -9.35
C HIS A 122 7.38 -0.92 -8.49
N SER A 123 6.79 -2.07 -8.82
CA SER A 123 5.67 -2.67 -8.07
C SER A 123 6.09 -3.12 -6.66
N LEU A 124 5.12 -3.21 -5.75
CA LEU A 124 5.31 -3.78 -4.41
C LEU A 124 5.88 -5.20 -4.47
N GLU A 125 5.38 -6.07 -5.35
CA GLU A 125 5.95 -7.41 -5.56
C GLU A 125 7.47 -7.36 -5.80
N SER A 126 7.92 -6.46 -6.67
CA SER A 126 9.33 -6.30 -7.01
C SER A 126 10.13 -5.77 -5.81
N TYR A 127 9.55 -4.87 -5.02
CA TYR A 127 10.17 -4.40 -3.78
C TYR A 127 10.17 -5.45 -2.67
N GLY A 128 9.17 -6.33 -2.61
CA GLY A 128 9.16 -7.49 -1.73
C GLY A 128 10.43 -8.32 -1.90
N TYR A 129 10.82 -8.61 -3.15
CA TYR A 129 12.10 -9.28 -3.43
C TYR A 129 13.32 -8.43 -3.01
N ARG A 130 13.33 -7.13 -3.33
CA ARG A 130 14.48 -6.24 -3.05
C ARG A 130 14.73 -6.00 -1.55
N LEU A 131 13.67 -6.03 -0.76
CA LEU A 131 13.68 -5.77 0.68
C LEU A 131 13.69 -7.05 1.53
N GLY A 132 13.57 -8.22 0.91
CA GLY A 132 13.52 -9.50 1.63
C GLY A 132 12.16 -9.82 2.26
N GLU A 133 11.10 -9.15 1.81
CA GLU A 133 9.73 -9.24 2.32
C GLU A 133 8.81 -10.08 1.45
N TYR A 134 9.34 -10.69 0.39
CA TYR A 134 8.53 -11.53 -0.48
C TYR A 134 8.05 -12.78 0.26
N LYS A 135 6.73 -12.92 0.43
CA LYS A 135 6.11 -14.07 1.11
C LYS A 135 5.43 -15.09 0.18
N GLY A 136 5.42 -14.88 -1.13
CA GLY A 136 4.85 -15.82 -2.10
C GLY A 136 3.80 -15.20 -3.02
N ASP A 137 3.19 -16.04 -3.85
CA ASP A 137 2.13 -15.69 -4.80
C ASP A 137 0.76 -15.70 -4.12
N PHE A 138 0.53 -14.83 -3.14
CA PHE A 138 -0.81 -14.62 -2.59
C PHE A 138 -1.66 -13.85 -3.62
N GLY A 139 -2.91 -14.26 -3.86
CA GLY A 139 -3.88 -13.51 -4.66
C GLY A 139 -3.73 -13.60 -6.20
N LYS A 140 -2.75 -14.34 -6.75
CA LYS A 140 -2.59 -14.47 -8.22
C LYS A 140 -3.68 -15.31 -8.90
N THR A 141 -4.48 -16.05 -8.14
CA THR A 141 -5.55 -16.91 -8.65
C THR A 141 -6.95 -16.50 -8.19
N SER A 142 -7.08 -15.48 -7.34
CA SER A 142 -8.37 -15.01 -6.85
C SER A 142 -9.07 -14.18 -7.93
N ASP A 143 -10.39 -14.31 -8.05
CA ASP A 143 -11.15 -13.59 -9.08
C ASP A 143 -11.44 -12.12 -8.73
N TRP A 144 -10.97 -11.67 -7.56
CA TRP A 144 -11.12 -10.32 -6.98
C TRP A 144 -12.58 -9.84 -6.86
N LYS A 145 -13.57 -10.67 -7.19
CA LYS A 145 -14.97 -10.25 -7.22
C LYS A 145 -15.57 -10.14 -5.84
N GLU A 146 -15.24 -11.10 -4.99
CA GLU A 146 -15.73 -11.21 -3.63
C GLU A 146 -14.55 -11.13 -2.66
N TRP A 147 -14.81 -10.60 -1.47
CA TRP A 147 -13.82 -10.60 -0.40
C TRP A 147 -13.39 -12.03 -0.05
N SER A 148 -12.11 -12.20 0.29
CA SER A 148 -11.58 -13.43 0.87
C SER A 148 -10.52 -13.10 1.92
N GLN A 149 -10.30 -14.03 2.86
CA GLN A 149 -9.24 -13.86 3.86
C GLN A 149 -7.85 -13.74 3.19
N GLU A 150 -7.62 -14.45 2.09
CA GLU A 150 -6.36 -14.38 1.34
C GLU A 150 -6.11 -12.98 0.75
N MET A 151 -7.14 -12.35 0.20
CA MET A 151 -7.08 -10.97 -0.30
C MET A 151 -6.74 -10.00 0.84
N GLN A 152 -7.36 -10.18 2.01
CA GLN A 152 -7.08 -9.34 3.17
C GLN A 152 -5.65 -9.52 3.69
N ASP A 153 -5.17 -10.76 3.77
CA ASP A 153 -3.80 -11.06 4.19
C ASP A 153 -2.78 -10.48 3.19
N TYR A 154 -3.12 -10.47 1.90
CA TYR A 154 -2.34 -9.82 0.86
C TYR A 154 -2.29 -8.29 1.04
N CYS A 155 -3.43 -7.63 1.28
CA CYS A 155 -3.49 -6.18 1.56
C CYS A 155 -2.60 -5.80 2.77
N VAL A 156 -2.66 -6.59 3.85
CA VAL A 156 -1.78 -6.41 5.03
C VAL A 156 -0.30 -6.56 4.65
N GLN A 157 0.02 -7.51 3.77
CA GLN A 157 1.38 -7.69 3.29
C GLN A 157 1.85 -6.51 2.43
N ASP A 158 1.00 -5.94 1.59
CA ASP A 158 1.31 -4.77 0.78
C ASP A 158 1.54 -3.52 1.63
N VAL A 159 0.78 -3.33 2.72
CA VAL A 159 1.09 -2.31 3.74
C VAL A 159 2.46 -2.54 4.38
N ASN A 160 2.79 -3.78 4.77
CA ASN A 160 4.08 -4.09 5.38
C ASN A 160 5.27 -3.78 4.44
N VAL A 161 5.14 -4.12 3.15
CA VAL A 161 6.15 -3.78 2.14
C VAL A 161 6.22 -2.27 1.94
N THR A 162 5.08 -1.58 1.88
CA THR A 162 5.02 -0.11 1.74
C THR A 162 5.67 0.61 2.92
N THR A 163 5.44 0.16 4.15
CA THR A 163 6.10 0.71 5.35
C THR A 163 7.62 0.55 5.27
N LYS A 164 8.13 -0.64 4.91
CA LYS A 164 9.57 -0.87 4.74
C LYS A 164 10.17 -0.08 3.58
N LEU A 165 9.41 0.11 2.51
CA LEU A 165 9.81 0.92 1.37
C LEU A 165 9.89 2.41 1.74
N LEU A 166 8.94 2.91 2.54
CA LEU A 166 9.00 4.26 3.07
C LEU A 166 10.26 4.47 3.92
N GLU A 167 10.56 3.57 4.84
CA GLU A 167 11.78 3.63 5.67
C GLU A 167 13.06 3.57 4.81
N HIS A 168 13.05 2.79 3.72
CA HIS A 168 14.15 2.78 2.76
C HIS A 168 14.38 4.16 2.13
N PHE A 169 13.33 4.90 1.79
CA PHE A 169 13.45 6.23 1.20
C PHE A 169 13.73 7.33 2.22
N LYS A 170 13.21 7.25 3.44
CA LYS A 170 13.51 8.21 4.52
C LYS A 170 15.01 8.33 4.76
N LYS A 171 15.74 7.20 4.76
CA LYS A 171 17.21 7.19 4.89
C LYS A 171 17.89 8.02 3.79
N LYS A 172 17.39 7.96 2.56
CA LYS A 172 17.94 8.73 1.43
C LYS A 172 17.64 10.22 1.50
N ILE A 173 16.51 10.60 2.09
CA ILE A 173 16.11 12.01 2.28
C ILE A 173 16.95 12.67 3.37
N CYS A 174 17.21 11.97 4.47
CA CYS A 174 18.01 12.51 5.58
C CYS A 174 19.52 12.54 5.27
N GLU A 175 19.99 11.76 4.29
CA GLU A 175 21.39 11.71 3.85
C GLU A 175 21.71 12.73 2.73
N SER A 176 20.72 13.44 2.19
CA SER A 176 20.86 14.46 1.13
C SER A 176 20.84 15.88 1.69
#